data_AF-A0A3B1A8U7-F1
#
_entry.id   AF-A0A3B1A8U7-F1
#
_cell.length_a   1.000
_cell.length_b   1.000
_cell.length_c   1.000
_cell.angle_alpha   90.00
_cell.angle_beta   90.00
_cell.angle_gamma   90.00
#
_symmetry.space_group_name_H-M   'P 1'
#
loop_
_entity.id
_entity.type
_entity.pdbx_description
1 polymer ?
#
loop_
_entity_poly.entity_id
_entity_poly.type
_entity_poly.pdbx_seq_one_letter_code
_entity_poly.pdbx_strand_id
1 'polypeptide(L)'
;MKNFFIHSTILFFMFVSASQAETLYVTDRILLGIHQQANENSPIIKTIPSGTAITVIQRSDNFIQIKLPDGTEGWVSKNYLNKEKPATAKLDVVNAKLTTAQQRNKKLADDLASKEREIQVRRDELSNAKSSLKDLKSALKETGNTPAAPISNPEDLDKAQATIKTLEEKITQLEQEKTEVASTSGSDAVIELEKMQNQNKQFRVRIEAALANLKGETVPSAEELAAIRPSFPLWYWLLLVALLIAGVAGGVIGMDIFHRKKHGGFRL
;
A
#
# COMPACT_ATOMS: atom_id res chain seq x y z
N MET A 1 -0.38 23.87 -90.64
CA MET A 1 1.08 24.09 -90.56
C MET A 1 1.51 23.75 -89.14
N LYS A 2 2.45 22.79 -88.99
CA LYS A 2 3.48 22.68 -87.93
C LYS A 2 2.98 22.61 -86.46
N ASN A 3 3.36 21.66 -85.59
CA ASN A 3 4.54 20.80 -85.51
C ASN A 3 4.43 19.85 -84.27
N PHE A 4 5.03 18.65 -84.40
CA PHE A 4 5.75 17.84 -83.38
C PHE A 4 5.00 17.40 -82.10
N PHE A 5 4.59 16.13 -81.96
CA PHE A 5 5.41 14.96 -81.55
C PHE A 5 6.37 15.27 -80.38
N ILE A 6 6.09 14.74 -79.18
CA ILE A 6 7.05 14.09 -78.25
C ILE A 6 6.33 13.64 -76.95
N HIS A 7 6.27 12.32 -76.82
CA HIS A 7 6.56 11.49 -75.64
C HIS A 7 5.64 11.45 -74.41
N SER A 8 5.38 10.19 -74.08
CA SER A 8 5.36 9.62 -72.73
C SER A 8 3.98 9.51 -72.10
N THR A 9 3.40 8.33 -72.27
CA THR A 9 2.61 7.65 -71.24
C THR A 9 3.27 7.80 -69.88
N ILE A 10 2.90 8.85 -69.14
CA ILE A 10 3.14 8.97 -67.71
C ILE A 10 2.15 8.02 -67.05
N LEU A 11 2.69 6.88 -66.64
CA LEU A 11 2.10 5.94 -65.71
C LEU A 11 1.77 6.72 -64.43
N PHE A 12 0.50 7.08 -64.25
CA PHE A 12 -0.01 7.63 -63.00
C PHE A 12 0.00 6.51 -61.96
N PHE A 13 1.16 6.32 -61.32
CA PHE A 13 1.33 5.44 -60.18
C PHE A 13 0.58 6.10 -59.03
N MET A 14 -0.70 5.75 -58.90
CA MET A 14 -1.55 6.17 -57.80
C MET A 14 -0.99 5.52 -56.53
N PHE A 15 -0.07 6.22 -55.86
CA PHE A 15 0.38 5.88 -54.52
C PHE A 15 -0.84 6.04 -53.60
N VAL A 16 -1.57 4.95 -53.40
CA VAL A 16 -2.54 4.83 -52.31
C VAL A 16 -1.70 4.83 -51.04
N SER A 17 -1.53 6.00 -50.44
CA SER A 17 -1.02 6.10 -49.08
C SER A 17 -2.02 5.39 -48.18
N ALA A 18 -1.73 4.13 -47.85
CA ALA A 18 -2.44 3.41 -46.82
C ALA A 18 -2.25 4.19 -45.51
N SER A 19 -3.28 4.94 -45.12
CA SER A 19 -3.35 5.55 -43.80
C SER A 19 -3.31 4.42 -42.78
N GLN A 20 -2.14 4.16 -42.21
CA GLN A 20 -1.98 3.25 -41.08
C GLN A 20 -2.78 3.85 -39.92
N ALA A 21 -3.97 3.32 -39.68
CA ALA A 21 -4.78 3.70 -38.55
C ALA A 21 -4.07 3.20 -37.28
N GLU A 22 -3.45 4.11 -36.54
CA GLU A 22 -2.78 3.81 -35.28
C GLU A 22 -3.83 3.67 -34.18
N THR A 23 -3.93 2.47 -33.59
CA THR A 23 -4.77 2.25 -32.42
C THR A 23 -4.03 2.75 -31.18
N LEU A 24 -4.48 3.87 -30.64
CA LEU A 24 -4.00 4.44 -29.39
C LEU A 24 -5.01 4.21 -28.27
N TYR A 25 -4.51 4.08 -27.04
CA TYR A 25 -5.33 3.92 -25.85
C TYR A 25 -5.47 5.26 -25.13
N VAL A 26 -6.69 5.60 -24.70
CA VAL A 26 -6.92 6.77 -23.85
C VAL A 26 -6.26 6.51 -22.49
N THR A 27 -5.43 7.43 -22.03
CA THR A 27 -4.77 7.33 -20.72
C THR A 27 -5.80 7.36 -19.58
N ASP A 28 -5.62 6.52 -18.55
CA ASP A 28 -6.52 6.44 -17.38
C ASP A 28 -6.55 7.73 -16.53
N ARG A 29 -5.72 8.72 -16.86
CA ARG A 29 -5.59 9.96 -16.10
C ARG A 29 -6.65 10.97 -16.53
N ILE A 30 -7.73 11.08 -15.75
CA ILE A 30 -8.72 12.15 -15.94
C ILE A 30 -8.05 13.50 -15.62
N LEU A 31 -8.08 14.36 -16.63
CA LEU A 31 -7.51 15.70 -16.64
C LEU A 31 -8.65 16.73 -16.56
N LEU A 32 -8.58 17.65 -15.59
CA LEU A 32 -9.53 18.74 -15.43
C LEU A 32 -8.96 20.02 -16.05
N GLY A 33 -9.71 20.60 -16.98
CA GLY A 33 -9.39 21.91 -17.57
C GLY A 33 -9.69 23.06 -16.61
N ILE A 34 -8.77 24.00 -16.52
CA ILE A 34 -8.94 25.29 -15.85
C ILE A 34 -9.21 26.31 -16.94
N HIS A 35 -10.36 26.96 -16.87
CA HIS A 35 -10.85 27.93 -17.84
C HIS A 35 -10.53 29.36 -17.41
N GLN A 36 -10.37 30.25 -18.38
CA GLN A 36 -10.17 31.67 -18.12
C GLN A 36 -11.41 32.34 -17.47
N GLN A 37 -12.62 31.91 -17.86
CA GLN A 37 -13.91 32.43 -17.38
C GLN A 37 -14.82 31.30 -16.88
N ALA A 38 -15.87 31.65 -16.13
CA ALA A 38 -16.89 30.73 -15.61
C ALA A 38 -17.83 30.19 -16.71
N ASN A 39 -17.27 29.58 -17.76
CA ASN A 39 -18.00 29.12 -18.93
C ASN A 39 -17.29 27.89 -19.55
N GLU A 40 -18.05 26.87 -19.93
CA GLU A 40 -17.55 25.62 -20.54
C GLU A 40 -16.82 25.88 -21.87
N ASN A 41 -17.24 26.91 -22.61
CA ASN A 41 -16.63 27.29 -23.90
C ASN A 41 -15.45 28.27 -23.75
N SER A 42 -15.12 28.68 -22.53
CA SER A 42 -13.98 29.56 -22.29
C SER A 42 -12.66 28.81 -22.61
N PRO A 43 -11.63 29.50 -23.14
CA PRO A 43 -10.31 28.91 -23.33
C PRO A 43 -9.77 28.28 -22.05
N ILE A 44 -9.18 27.10 -22.19
CA ILE A 44 -8.46 26.40 -21.12
C ILE A 44 -7.08 27.03 -20.99
N ILE A 45 -6.78 27.57 -19.82
CA ILE A 45 -5.48 28.17 -19.50
C ILE A 45 -4.48 27.11 -19.02
N LYS A 46 -4.97 26.03 -18.40
CA LYS A 46 -4.13 24.96 -17.84
C LYS A 46 -4.96 23.71 -17.58
N THR A 47 -4.32 22.55 -17.56
CA THR A 47 -4.97 21.28 -17.25
C THR A 47 -4.27 20.63 -16.05
N ILE A 48 -5.06 20.09 -15.11
CA ILE A 48 -4.55 19.47 -13.89
C ILE A 48 -5.03 18.02 -13.74
N PRO A 49 -4.20 17.10 -13.22
CA PRO A 49 -4.62 15.74 -12.97
C PRO A 49 -5.58 15.64 -11.79
N SER A 50 -6.43 14.61 -11.81
CA SER A 50 -7.29 14.24 -10.68
C SER A 50 -6.50 14.09 -9.38
N GLY A 51 -7.02 14.67 -8.30
CA GLY A 51 -6.38 14.63 -6.98
C GLY A 51 -5.42 15.80 -6.69
N THR A 52 -5.21 16.70 -7.65
CA THR A 52 -4.51 17.97 -7.42
C THR A 52 -5.23 18.77 -6.34
N ALA A 53 -4.48 19.25 -5.34
CA ALA A 53 -5.01 20.13 -4.31
C ALA A 53 -5.22 21.54 -4.87
N ILE A 54 -6.39 22.11 -4.61
CA ILE A 54 -6.80 23.44 -5.07
C ILE A 54 -7.31 24.26 -3.88
N THR A 55 -7.18 25.58 -3.96
CA THR A 55 -7.80 26.52 -3.03
C THR A 55 -8.98 27.20 -3.72
N VAL A 56 -10.13 27.28 -3.06
CA VAL A 56 -11.31 27.96 -3.61
C VAL A 56 -11.23 29.45 -3.31
N ILE A 57 -11.33 30.29 -4.35
CA ILE A 57 -11.39 31.75 -4.25
C ILE A 57 -12.86 32.20 -4.24
N GLN A 58 -13.62 31.78 -5.26
CA GLN A 58 -14.99 32.22 -5.48
C GLN A 58 -15.86 31.07 -6.00
N ARG A 59 -17.15 31.08 -5.67
CA ARG A 59 -18.15 30.14 -6.20
C ARG A 59 -19.12 30.89 -7.09
N SER A 60 -19.36 30.37 -8.28
CA SER A 60 -20.46 30.71 -9.19
C SER A 60 -21.37 29.48 -9.32
N ASP A 61 -22.42 29.54 -10.14
CA ASP A 61 -23.43 28.48 -10.28
C ASP A 61 -22.80 27.11 -10.56
N ASN A 62 -22.26 26.94 -11.77
CA ASN A 62 -21.67 25.68 -12.23
C ASN A 62 -20.13 25.69 -12.19
N PHE A 63 -19.52 26.83 -11.89
CA PHE A 63 -18.08 27.02 -11.90
C PHE A 63 -17.56 27.53 -10.56
N ILE A 64 -16.34 27.11 -10.22
CA ILE A 64 -15.63 27.56 -9.03
C ILE A 64 -14.30 28.16 -9.47
N GLN A 65 -14.02 29.38 -9.03
CA GLN A 65 -12.72 29.99 -9.21
C GLN A 65 -11.74 29.43 -8.17
N ILE A 66 -10.60 28.97 -8.64
CA ILE A 66 -9.60 28.28 -7.84
C ILE A 66 -8.22 28.92 -8.00
N LYS A 67 -7.37 28.70 -7.00
CA LYS A 67 -5.94 29.01 -7.01
C LYS A 67 -5.12 27.73 -6.87
N LEU A 68 -4.11 27.59 -7.71
CA LEU A 68 -3.09 26.54 -7.62
C LEU A 68 -1.91 26.95 -6.73
N PRO A 69 -1.12 25.99 -6.22
CA PRO A 69 0.08 26.29 -5.43
C PRO A 69 1.13 27.14 -6.17
N ASP A 70 1.16 27.08 -7.50
CA ASP A 70 2.03 27.88 -8.35
C ASP A 70 1.52 29.31 -8.60
N GLY A 71 0.38 29.67 -8.00
CA GLY A 71 -0.24 30.99 -8.12
C GLY A 71 -1.21 31.14 -9.29
N THR A 72 -1.36 30.13 -10.15
CA THR A 72 -2.32 30.18 -11.28
C THR A 72 -3.76 30.24 -10.76
N GLU A 73 -4.56 31.14 -11.32
CA GLU A 73 -5.97 31.31 -10.99
C GLU A 73 -6.85 31.10 -12.22
N GLY A 74 -8.03 30.51 -12.02
CA GLY A 74 -9.00 30.28 -13.10
C GLY A 74 -10.23 29.53 -12.61
N TRP A 75 -11.11 29.16 -13.54
CA TRP A 75 -12.41 28.58 -13.26
C TRP A 75 -12.46 27.11 -13.62
N VAL A 76 -13.05 26.28 -12.76
CA VAL A 76 -13.24 24.85 -13.00
C VAL A 76 -14.69 24.47 -12.76
N SER A 77 -15.19 23.48 -13.49
CA SER A 77 -16.56 23.00 -13.33
C SER A 77 -16.73 22.29 -11.98
N LYS A 78 -17.76 22.71 -11.23
CA LYS A 78 -18.06 22.24 -9.87
C LYS A 78 -18.28 20.74 -9.80
N ASN A 79 -18.78 20.13 -10.88
CA ASN A 79 -19.12 18.71 -10.94
C ASN A 79 -17.91 17.78 -10.81
N TYR A 80 -16.71 18.29 -11.06
CA TYR A 80 -15.46 17.53 -10.97
C TYR A 80 -14.70 17.78 -9.66
N LEU A 81 -15.25 18.58 -8.75
CA LEU A 81 -14.64 18.89 -7.46
C LEU A 81 -15.28 18.08 -6.34
N ASN A 82 -14.46 17.30 -5.64
CA ASN A 82 -14.85 16.60 -4.44
C ASN A 82 -13.97 17.06 -3.26
N LYS A 83 -14.56 17.11 -2.06
CA LYS A 83 -13.83 17.37 -0.82
C LYS A 83 -12.87 16.24 -0.46
N GLU A 84 -13.19 15.02 -0.87
CA GLU A 84 -12.33 13.87 -0.67
C GLU A 84 -11.34 13.67 -1.83
N LYS A 85 -10.10 13.28 -1.50
CA LYS A 85 -9.14 12.86 -2.53
C LYS A 85 -9.71 11.67 -3.35
N PRO A 86 -9.62 11.72 -4.69
CA PRO A 86 -10.03 10.61 -5.55
C PRO A 86 -9.34 9.30 -5.16
N ALA A 87 -10.02 8.18 -5.42
CA ALA A 87 -9.50 6.85 -5.12
C ALA A 87 -8.17 6.56 -5.85
N THR A 88 -8.00 7.07 -7.08
CA THR A 88 -6.76 6.99 -7.86
C THR A 88 -5.58 7.65 -7.15
N ALA A 89 -5.74 8.90 -6.71
CA ALA A 89 -4.70 9.61 -5.97
C ALA A 89 -4.41 8.98 -4.59
N LYS A 90 -5.41 8.38 -3.93
CA LYS A 90 -5.20 7.60 -2.70
C LYS A 90 -4.43 6.30 -2.98
N LEU A 91 -4.71 5.64 -4.10
CA LEU A 91 -4.02 4.41 -4.53
C LEU A 91 -2.53 4.67 -4.81
N ASP A 92 -2.18 5.73 -5.52
CA ASP A 92 -0.78 6.07 -5.82
C ASP A 92 0.03 6.27 -4.54
N VAL A 93 -0.53 6.99 -3.56
CA VAL A 93 0.10 7.23 -2.27
C VAL A 93 0.28 5.92 -1.47
N VAL A 94 -0.71 5.03 -1.46
CA VAL A 94 -0.61 3.75 -0.73
C VAL A 94 0.32 2.77 -1.44
N ASN A 95 0.35 2.74 -2.78
CA ASN A 95 1.33 1.95 -3.53
C ASN A 95 2.76 2.41 -3.26
N ALA A 96 3.01 3.72 -3.24
CA ALA A 96 4.33 4.25 -2.90
C ALA A 96 4.76 3.82 -1.49
N LYS A 97 3.87 3.95 -0.50
CA LYS A 97 4.11 3.49 0.87
C LYS A 97 4.35 1.98 0.94
N LEU A 98 3.58 1.18 0.22
CA LEU A 98 3.75 -0.27 0.15
C LEU A 98 5.14 -0.63 -0.37
N THR A 99 5.58 -0.02 -1.47
CA THR A 99 6.91 -0.27 -2.05
C THR A 99 8.02 0.11 -1.06
N THR A 100 7.90 1.27 -0.40
CA THR A 100 8.87 1.67 0.63
C THR A 100 8.89 0.71 1.81
N ALA A 101 7.73 0.27 2.29
CA ALA A 101 7.62 -0.71 3.39
C ALA A 101 8.22 -2.08 2.99
N GLN A 102 7.97 -2.54 1.77
CA GLN A 102 8.56 -3.77 1.23
C GLN A 102 10.08 -3.68 1.12
N GLN A 103 10.62 -2.56 0.63
CA GLN A 103 12.06 -2.33 0.56
C GLN A 103 12.70 -2.31 1.95
N ARG A 104 12.05 -1.64 2.92
CA ARG A 104 12.49 -1.61 4.31
C ARG A 104 12.53 -3.02 4.89
N ASN A 105 11.46 -3.81 4.75
CA ASN A 105 11.42 -5.18 5.25
C ASN A 105 12.47 -6.08 4.60
N LYS A 106 12.72 -5.94 3.29
CA LYS A 106 13.81 -6.66 2.63
C LYS A 106 15.17 -6.30 3.24
N LYS A 107 15.44 -5.00 3.43
CA LYS A 107 16.69 -4.54 4.05
C LYS A 107 16.85 -5.08 5.48
N LEU A 108 15.79 -5.05 6.28
CA LEU A 108 15.83 -5.62 7.63
C LEU A 108 16.10 -7.13 7.62
N ALA A 109 15.52 -7.86 6.67
CA ALA A 109 15.79 -9.28 6.51
C ALA A 109 17.27 -9.55 6.13
N ASP A 110 17.83 -8.75 5.23
CA ASP A 110 19.23 -8.83 4.82
C ASP A 110 20.18 -8.48 6.00
N ASP A 111 19.83 -7.46 6.81
CA ASP A 111 20.58 -7.05 8.00
C ASP A 111 20.56 -8.16 9.07
N LEU A 112 19.40 -8.78 9.33
CA LEU A 112 19.27 -9.91 10.26
C LEU A 112 20.10 -11.11 9.80
N ALA A 113 20.07 -11.43 8.50
CA ALA A 113 20.88 -12.52 7.94
C ALA A 113 22.39 -12.23 8.01
N SER A 114 22.79 -10.96 7.91
CA SER A 114 24.19 -10.55 8.03
C SER A 114 24.67 -10.61 9.48
N LYS A 115 23.85 -10.15 10.45
CA LYS A 115 24.14 -10.26 11.89
C LYS A 115 24.21 -11.72 12.35
N GLU A 116 23.32 -12.58 11.87
CA GLU A 116 23.38 -14.02 12.19
C GLU A 116 24.69 -14.65 11.71
N ARG A 117 25.14 -14.32 10.49
CA ARG A 117 26.44 -14.76 9.98
C ARG A 117 27.60 -14.24 10.81
N GLU A 118 27.57 -12.97 11.22
CA GLU A 118 28.62 -12.41 12.09
C GLU A 118 28.66 -13.13 13.45
N ILE A 119 27.50 -13.40 14.06
CA ILE A 119 27.41 -14.17 15.31
C ILE A 119 28.03 -15.55 15.14
N GLN A 120 27.75 -16.25 14.03
CA GLN A 120 28.36 -17.56 13.76
C GLN A 120 29.88 -17.47 13.66
N VAL A 121 30.41 -16.53 12.88
CA VAL A 121 31.86 -16.31 12.75
C VAL A 121 32.51 -16.04 14.11
N ARG A 122 31.90 -15.20 14.95
CA ARG A 122 32.41 -14.90 16.30
C ARG A 122 32.36 -16.13 17.22
N ARG A 123 31.33 -16.98 17.12
CA ARG A 123 31.27 -18.24 17.87
C ARG A 123 32.36 -19.22 17.45
N ASP A 124 32.69 -19.28 16.16
CA ASP A 124 33.79 -20.11 15.66
C ASP A 124 35.15 -19.60 16.14
N GLU A 125 35.38 -18.28 16.08
CA GLU A 125 36.56 -17.63 16.66
C GLU A 125 36.70 -17.91 18.17
N LEU A 126 35.59 -17.84 18.91
CA LEU A 126 35.55 -18.14 20.34
C LEU A 126 35.90 -19.61 20.61
N SER A 127 35.37 -20.54 19.81
CA SER A 127 35.67 -21.97 19.91
C SER A 127 37.16 -22.25 19.69
N ASN A 128 37.73 -21.66 18.64
CA ASN A 128 39.15 -21.78 18.33
C ASN A 128 40.02 -21.18 19.44
N ALA A 129 39.70 -19.97 19.92
CA ALA A 129 40.43 -19.32 21.01
C ALA A 129 40.39 -20.15 22.30
N LYS A 130 39.24 -20.76 22.64
CA LYS A 130 39.11 -21.68 23.79
C LYS A 130 39.97 -22.93 23.64
N SER A 131 40.07 -23.51 22.45
CA SER A 131 40.96 -24.64 22.18
C SER A 131 42.43 -24.25 22.37
N SER A 132 42.86 -23.12 21.77
CA SER A 132 44.24 -22.63 21.93
C SER A 132 44.59 -22.31 23.39
N LEU A 133 43.64 -21.75 24.15
CA LEU A 133 43.84 -21.52 25.59
C LEU A 133 44.04 -22.84 26.34
N LYS A 134 43.27 -23.88 26.02
CA LYS A 134 43.40 -25.21 26.63
C LYS A 134 44.79 -25.81 26.33
N ASP A 135 45.25 -25.69 25.09
CA ASP A 135 46.56 -26.23 24.68
C ASP A 135 47.70 -25.46 25.35
N LEU A 136 47.63 -24.12 25.39
CA LEU A 136 48.59 -23.26 26.09
C LEU A 136 48.66 -23.59 27.59
N LYS A 137 47.50 -23.79 28.24
CA LYS A 137 47.42 -24.20 29.65
C LYS A 137 48.03 -25.58 29.88
N SER A 138 47.91 -26.49 28.93
CA SER A 138 48.47 -27.85 29.03
C SER A 138 50.00 -27.80 28.87
N ALA A 139 50.51 -27.03 27.89
CA ALA A 139 51.94 -26.82 27.68
C ALA A 139 52.66 -26.15 28.88
N LEU A 140 52.02 -25.17 29.52
CA LEU A 140 52.54 -24.54 30.74
C LEU A 140 52.61 -25.51 31.94
N LYS A 141 51.67 -26.46 32.04
CA LYS A 141 51.72 -27.50 33.08
C LYS A 141 52.86 -28.50 32.84
N GLU A 142 53.14 -28.85 31.58
CA GLU A 142 54.21 -29.78 31.20
C GLU A 142 55.61 -29.14 31.30
N THR A 143 55.72 -27.82 31.10
CA THR A 143 56.99 -27.07 31.22
C THR A 143 57.57 -27.09 32.64
N GLY A 144 56.78 -27.40 33.67
CA GLY A 144 57.25 -27.61 35.04
C GLY A 144 58.21 -28.80 35.22
N ASN A 145 58.36 -29.67 34.21
CA ASN A 145 59.10 -30.94 34.32
C ASN A 145 60.30 -31.11 33.36
N THR A 146 60.62 -30.13 32.49
CA THR A 146 61.76 -30.27 31.55
C THR A 146 62.51 -28.95 31.32
N PRO A 147 63.85 -28.91 31.48
CA PRO A 147 64.65 -27.74 31.12
C PRO A 147 64.94 -27.74 29.61
N ALA A 148 64.63 -26.62 28.93
CA ALA A 148 64.90 -26.29 27.53
C ALA A 148 63.78 -26.56 26.49
N ALA A 149 62.68 -25.80 26.57
CA ALA A 149 61.80 -25.46 25.44
C ALA A 149 61.13 -24.08 25.72
N PRO A 150 60.76 -23.30 24.69
CA PRO A 150 60.57 -21.85 24.80
C PRO A 150 59.45 -21.47 25.76
N ILE A 151 59.73 -20.46 26.57
CA ILE A 151 58.89 -19.91 27.62
C ILE A 151 57.56 -19.46 27.01
N SER A 152 56.51 -20.27 27.15
CA SER A 152 55.13 -19.78 27.06
C SER A 152 54.91 -18.90 28.30
N ASN A 153 54.84 -17.58 28.13
CA ASN A 153 54.79 -16.66 29.26
C ASN A 153 53.37 -16.66 29.88
N PRO A 154 53.23 -16.56 31.22
CA PRO A 154 51.93 -16.38 31.88
C PRO A 154 51.10 -15.22 31.30
N GLU A 155 51.77 -14.19 30.77
CA GLU A 155 51.15 -13.05 30.09
C GLU A 155 50.33 -13.45 28.85
N ASP A 156 50.69 -14.53 28.16
CA ASP A 156 49.98 -15.01 26.96
C ASP A 156 48.66 -15.70 27.33
N LEU A 157 48.57 -16.32 28.52
CA LEU A 157 47.31 -16.85 29.07
C LEU A 157 46.35 -15.71 29.38
N ASP A 158 46.85 -14.63 29.99
CA ASP A 158 46.02 -13.47 30.36
C ASP A 158 45.48 -12.77 29.11
N LYS A 159 46.32 -12.62 28.07
CA LYS A 159 45.90 -12.08 26.76
C LYS A 159 44.87 -12.96 26.06
N ALA A 160 45.04 -14.28 26.09
CA ALA A 160 44.09 -15.22 25.51
C ALA A 160 42.74 -15.22 26.25
N GLN A 161 42.75 -15.15 27.58
CA GLN A 161 41.54 -15.02 28.39
C GLN A 161 40.83 -13.69 28.15
N ALA A 162 41.57 -12.58 28.05
CA ALA A 162 41.01 -11.28 27.70
C ALA A 162 40.33 -11.32 26.33
N THR A 163 40.95 -11.95 25.33
CA THR A 163 40.39 -12.10 23.99
C THR A 163 39.08 -12.90 24.00
N ILE A 164 39.05 -14.04 24.71
CA ILE A 164 37.84 -14.85 24.90
C ILE A 164 36.72 -14.02 25.53
N LYS A 165 37.02 -13.27 26.59
CA LYS A 165 36.04 -12.38 27.24
C LYS A 165 35.48 -11.34 26.27
N THR A 166 36.33 -10.69 25.48
CA THR A 166 35.86 -9.70 24.49
C THR A 166 34.98 -10.31 23.40
N LEU A 167 35.29 -11.54 22.96
CA LEU A 167 34.47 -12.25 21.98
C LEU A 167 33.10 -12.63 22.56
N GLU A 168 33.06 -13.08 23.81
CA GLU A 168 31.81 -13.37 24.53
C GLU A 168 30.93 -12.12 24.65
N GLU A 169 31.50 -10.99 25.08
CA GLU A 169 30.80 -9.70 25.18
C GLU A 169 30.25 -9.26 23.82
N LYS A 170 31.03 -9.40 22.74
CA LYS A 170 30.62 -9.05 21.38
C LYS A 170 29.47 -9.92 20.88
N ILE A 171 29.50 -11.24 21.14
CA ILE A 171 28.42 -12.17 20.79
C ILE A 171 27.14 -11.77 21.52
N THR A 172 27.21 -11.51 22.82
CA THR A 172 26.05 -11.06 23.60
C THR A 172 25.48 -9.75 23.05
N GLN A 173 26.32 -8.79 22.69
CA GLN A 173 25.89 -7.53 22.09
C GLN A 173 25.18 -7.75 20.74
N LEU A 174 25.75 -8.56 19.86
CA LEU A 174 25.16 -8.87 18.55
C LEU A 174 23.83 -9.63 18.68
N GLU A 175 23.71 -10.53 19.66
CA GLU A 175 22.47 -11.23 19.97
C GLU A 175 21.39 -10.27 20.48
N GLN A 176 21.75 -9.31 21.35
CA GLN A 176 20.83 -8.25 21.79
C GLN A 176 20.36 -7.39 20.61
N GLU A 177 21.28 -6.91 19.77
CA GLU A 177 20.94 -6.11 18.60
C GLU A 177 20.05 -6.88 17.61
N LYS A 178 20.30 -8.19 17.41
CA LYS A 178 19.42 -9.06 16.63
C LYS A 178 18.01 -9.13 17.24
N THR A 179 17.88 -9.28 18.55
CA THR A 179 16.56 -9.33 19.22
C THR A 179 15.81 -8.00 19.16
N GLU A 180 16.53 -6.87 19.23
CA GLU A 180 15.97 -5.53 19.09
C GLU A 180 15.44 -5.27 17.68
N VAL A 181 16.21 -5.66 16.65
CA VAL A 181 15.78 -5.60 15.25
C VAL A 181 14.58 -6.52 14.99
N ALA A 182 14.56 -7.72 15.56
CA ALA A 182 13.46 -8.67 15.42
C ALA A 182 12.16 -8.19 16.09
N SER A 183 12.25 -7.62 17.30
CA SER A 183 11.08 -7.10 18.05
C SER A 183 10.48 -5.85 17.41
N THR A 184 11.31 -4.97 16.86
CA THR A 184 10.87 -3.78 16.10
C THR A 184 10.15 -4.16 14.79
N SER A 185 10.38 -5.38 14.26
CA SER A 185 9.99 -5.75 12.89
C SER A 185 8.95 -6.86 12.77
N GLY A 186 8.78 -7.71 13.79
CA GLY A 186 8.11 -9.00 13.62
C GLY A 186 6.59 -8.98 13.46
N SER A 187 5.88 -8.13 14.22
CA SER A 187 4.41 -8.13 14.24
C SER A 187 3.82 -6.89 13.57
N ASP A 188 4.31 -5.70 13.95
CA ASP A 188 3.73 -4.44 13.49
C ASP A 188 3.94 -4.19 11.99
N ALA A 189 5.12 -4.52 11.44
CA ALA A 189 5.42 -4.31 10.03
C ALA A 189 4.61 -5.24 9.10
N VAL A 190 4.31 -6.46 9.56
CA VAL A 190 3.48 -7.43 8.82
C VAL A 190 2.02 -6.99 8.84
N ILE A 191 1.51 -6.58 9.99
CA ILE A 191 0.15 -6.05 10.16
C ILE A 191 -0.04 -4.78 9.32
N GLU A 192 0.95 -3.88 9.30
CA GLU A 192 0.89 -2.65 8.51
C GLU A 192 0.91 -2.94 6.99
N LEU A 193 1.74 -3.88 6.53
CA LEU A 193 1.74 -4.32 5.13
C LEU A 193 0.40 -4.92 4.72
N GLU A 194 -0.17 -5.82 5.52
CA GLU A 194 -1.47 -6.44 5.25
C GLU A 194 -2.57 -5.37 5.17
N LYS A 195 -2.55 -4.41 6.10
CA LYS A 195 -3.46 -3.25 6.08
C LYS A 195 -3.32 -2.42 4.81
N MET A 196 -2.11 -2.09 4.38
CA MET A 196 -1.86 -1.32 3.16
C MET A 196 -2.28 -2.10 1.90
N GLN A 197 -2.04 -3.40 1.85
CA GLN A 197 -2.49 -4.27 0.75
C GLN A 197 -4.02 -4.32 0.66
N ASN A 198 -4.70 -4.47 1.80
CA ASN A 198 -6.16 -4.43 1.86
C ASN A 198 -6.72 -3.07 1.42
N GLN A 199 -6.09 -1.96 1.83
CA GLN A 199 -6.46 -0.62 1.36
C GLN A 199 -6.28 -0.46 -0.15
N ASN A 200 -5.16 -0.92 -0.70
CA ASN A 200 -4.93 -0.92 -2.15
C ASN A 200 -6.00 -1.70 -2.91
N LYS A 201 -6.37 -2.90 -2.42
CA LYS A 201 -7.44 -3.70 -3.00
C LYS A 201 -8.77 -2.94 -3.01
N GLN A 202 -9.13 -2.28 -1.90
CA GLN A 202 -10.35 -1.48 -1.82
C GLN A 202 -10.34 -0.28 -2.78
N PHE A 203 -9.21 0.41 -2.93
CA PHE A 203 -9.12 1.54 -3.87
C PHE A 203 -9.23 1.07 -5.32
N ARG A 204 -8.65 -0.07 -5.69
CA ARG A 204 -8.82 -0.65 -7.03
C ARG A 204 -10.28 -0.92 -7.36
N VAL A 205 -11.03 -1.55 -6.45
CA VAL A 205 -12.48 -1.80 -6.62
C VAL A 205 -13.25 -0.50 -6.80
N ARG A 206 -12.94 0.55 -6.01
CA ARG A 206 -13.60 1.86 -6.16
C ARG A 206 -13.28 2.55 -7.48
N ILE A 207 -12.04 2.41 -7.97
CA ILE A 207 -11.63 2.96 -9.27
C ILE A 207 -12.37 2.22 -10.38
N GLU A 208 -12.43 0.90 -10.32
CA GLU A 208 -13.15 0.06 -11.28
C GLU A 208 -14.65 0.40 -11.33
N ALA A 209 -15.30 0.54 -10.17
CA ALA A 209 -16.68 0.99 -10.08
C ALA A 209 -16.89 2.42 -10.63
N ALA A 210 -15.94 3.34 -10.39
CA ALA A 210 -16.00 4.68 -10.96
C ALA A 210 -15.83 4.67 -12.48
N LEU A 211 -14.93 3.83 -13.01
CA LEU A 211 -14.73 3.64 -14.45
C LEU A 211 -15.97 3.01 -15.12
N ALA A 212 -16.61 2.03 -14.48
CA ALA A 212 -17.84 1.42 -14.98
C ALA A 212 -18.98 2.44 -15.07
N ASN A 213 -19.15 3.28 -14.04
CA ASN A 213 -20.12 4.38 -14.05
C ASN A 213 -19.85 5.41 -15.16
N LEU A 214 -18.58 5.71 -15.44
CA LEU A 214 -18.20 6.63 -16.53
C LEU A 214 -18.43 6.04 -17.92
N LYS A 215 -18.38 4.71 -18.08
CA LYS A 215 -18.61 4.01 -19.35
C LYS A 215 -20.08 3.73 -19.66
N GLY A 216 -20.99 3.99 -18.71
CA GLY A 216 -22.44 3.82 -18.93
C GLY A 216 -22.91 2.37 -19.02
N GLU A 217 -22.08 1.40 -18.60
CA GLU A 217 -22.44 -0.02 -18.55
C GLU A 217 -23.00 -0.40 -17.16
N THR A 218 -23.97 -1.31 -17.17
CA THR A 218 -24.88 -1.63 -16.06
C THR A 218 -24.22 -2.15 -14.78
N VAL A 219 -24.90 -1.86 -13.67
CA VAL A 219 -24.70 -2.21 -12.25
C VAL A 219 -24.00 -3.56 -11.97
N PRO A 220 -23.09 -3.63 -10.97
CA PRO A 220 -22.35 -4.85 -10.58
C PRO A 220 -23.25 -6.08 -10.34
N SER A 221 -22.69 -7.26 -10.66
CA SER A 221 -23.33 -8.56 -10.49
C SER A 221 -23.90 -8.73 -9.08
N ALA A 222 -25.04 -9.43 -8.94
CA ALA A 222 -25.65 -9.75 -7.65
C ALA A 222 -24.67 -10.43 -6.66
N GLU A 223 -23.65 -11.09 -7.19
CA GLU A 223 -22.57 -11.74 -6.44
C GLU A 223 -21.54 -10.72 -5.89
N GLU A 224 -21.25 -9.65 -6.63
CA GLU A 224 -20.37 -8.55 -6.19
C GLU A 224 -21.06 -7.62 -5.18
N LEU A 225 -22.38 -7.46 -5.29
CA LEU A 225 -23.18 -6.77 -4.28
C LEU A 225 -23.29 -7.57 -2.97
N ALA A 226 -23.19 -8.89 -3.02
CA ALA A 226 -23.15 -9.74 -1.83
C ALA A 226 -21.83 -9.58 -1.05
N ALA A 227 -20.70 -9.33 -1.74
CA ALA A 227 -19.38 -9.14 -1.14
C ALA A 227 -19.18 -7.77 -0.45
N ILE A 228 -20.09 -6.81 -0.65
CA ILE A 228 -20.00 -5.44 -0.11
C ILE A 228 -20.83 -5.27 1.18
N ARG A 229 -21.62 -6.27 1.60
CA ARG A 229 -22.40 -6.13 2.85
C ARG A 229 -21.46 -6.11 4.06
N PRO A 230 -21.57 -5.11 4.95
CA PRO A 230 -20.84 -5.15 6.22
C PRO A 230 -21.30 -6.37 7.02
N SER A 231 -20.36 -7.18 7.51
CA SER A 231 -20.66 -8.26 8.46
C SER A 231 -21.14 -7.61 9.76
N PHE A 232 -22.46 -7.44 9.90
CA PHE A 232 -23.03 -6.87 11.11
C PHE A 232 -22.70 -7.77 12.30
N PRO A 233 -22.25 -7.20 13.43
CA PRO A 233 -22.00 -7.99 14.65
C PRO A 233 -23.23 -8.81 15.05
N LEU A 234 -23.04 -9.96 15.69
CA LEU A 234 -24.12 -10.85 16.13
C LEU A 234 -25.23 -10.13 16.93
N TRP A 235 -24.88 -9.11 17.71
CA TRP A 235 -25.85 -8.33 18.48
C TRP A 235 -26.87 -7.58 17.61
N TYR A 236 -26.51 -7.17 16.39
CA TYR A 236 -27.41 -6.49 15.47
C TYR A 236 -28.50 -7.44 14.96
N TRP A 237 -28.13 -8.69 14.67
CA TRP A 237 -29.08 -9.73 14.30
C TRP A 237 -30.02 -10.09 15.45
N LEU A 238 -29.48 -10.19 16.67
CA LEU A 238 -30.30 -10.39 17.87
C LEU A 238 -31.28 -9.22 18.10
N LEU A 239 -30.83 -7.99 17.85
CA LEU A 239 -31.68 -6.80 17.94
C LEU A 239 -32.80 -6.81 16.89
N LEU A 240 -32.52 -7.18 15.64
CA LEU A 240 -33.54 -7.32 14.60
C LEU A 240 -34.57 -8.40 14.93
N VAL A 241 -34.13 -9.55 15.43
CA VAL A 241 -35.03 -10.63 15.88
C VAL A 241 -35.88 -10.15 17.07
N ALA A 242 -35.30 -9.45 18.04
CA ALA A 242 -36.04 -8.89 19.17
C ALA A 242 -37.09 -7.86 18.73
N LEU A 243 -36.76 -6.98 17.77
CA LEU A 243 -37.69 -6.01 17.20
C LEU A 243 -38.85 -6.69 16.46
N LEU A 244 -38.56 -7.76 15.73
CA LEU A 244 -39.57 -8.54 15.03
C LEU A 244 -40.53 -9.23 16.01
N ILE A 245 -40.00 -9.86 17.07
CA ILE A 245 -40.81 -10.49 18.12
C ILE A 245 -41.67 -9.44 18.84
N ALA A 246 -41.09 -8.29 19.19
CA ALA A 246 -41.82 -7.19 19.82
C ALA A 246 -42.92 -6.63 18.91
N GLY A 247 -42.66 -6.50 17.61
CA GLY A 247 -43.65 -6.07 16.62
C GLY A 247 -44.82 -7.05 16.49
N VAL A 248 -44.54 -8.35 16.43
CA VAL A 248 -45.57 -9.39 16.38
C VAL A 248 -46.39 -9.42 17.68
N ALA A 249 -45.74 -9.40 18.83
CA ALA A 249 -46.42 -9.38 20.13
C ALA A 249 -47.29 -8.13 20.30
N GLY A 250 -46.75 -6.95 19.95
CA GLY A 250 -47.47 -5.69 19.96
C GLY A 250 -48.66 -5.69 18.98
N GLY A 251 -48.50 -6.30 17.81
CA GLY A 251 -49.56 -6.48 16.82
C GLY A 251 -50.71 -7.36 17.34
N VAL A 252 -50.39 -8.50 17.97
CA VAL A 252 -51.39 -9.40 18.57
C VAL A 252 -52.15 -8.69 19.71
N ILE A 253 -51.44 -7.98 20.59
CA ILE A 253 -52.05 -7.21 21.68
C ILE A 253 -52.93 -6.08 21.12
N GLY A 254 -52.45 -5.35 20.12
CA GLY A 254 -53.20 -4.27 19.48
C GLY A 254 -54.46 -4.78 18.79
N MET A 255 -54.37 -5.91 18.10
CA MET A 255 -55.51 -6.56 17.44
C MET A 255 -56.54 -7.06 18.48
N ASP A 256 -56.09 -7.66 19.59
CA ASP A 256 -56.95 -8.06 20.72
C ASP A 256 -57.65 -6.85 21.35
N ILE A 257 -56.94 -5.73 21.56
CA ILE A 257 -57.52 -4.48 22.08
C ILE A 257 -58.56 -3.90 21.10
N PHE A 258 -58.26 -3.88 19.80
CA PHE A 258 -59.18 -3.37 18.78
C PHE A 258 -60.43 -4.26 18.65
N HIS A 259 -60.27 -5.58 18.65
CA HIS A 259 -61.39 -6.52 18.62
C HIS A 259 -62.28 -6.38 19.86
N ARG A 260 -61.70 -6.18 21.05
CA ARG A 260 -62.45 -5.93 22.29
C ARG A 260 -63.25 -4.63 22.24
N LYS A 261 -62.68 -3.56 21.66
CA LYS A 261 -63.37 -2.27 21.51
C LYS A 261 -64.51 -2.32 20.48
N LYS A 262 -64.37 -3.12 19.42
CA LYS A 262 -65.36 -3.20 18.34
C LYS A 262 -66.53 -4.17 18.63
N HIS A 263 -66.31 -5.19 19.46
CA HIS A 263 -67.30 -6.25 19.71
C HIS A 263 -67.80 -6.37 21.16
N GLY A 264 -67.56 -5.36 22.01
CA GLY A 264 -68.30 -5.22 23.28
C GLY A 264 -68.10 -6.34 24.31
N GLY A 265 -67.01 -7.09 24.24
CA GLY A 265 -66.60 -7.98 25.33
C GLY A 265 -67.33 -9.32 25.45
N PHE A 266 -67.73 -9.96 24.35
CA PHE A 266 -68.05 -11.40 24.39
C PHE A 266 -66.81 -12.25 24.07
N ARG A 267 -66.49 -13.18 24.97
CA ARG A 267 -65.41 -14.17 24.82
C ARG A 267 -66.02 -15.44 24.22
N LEU A 268 -65.50 -15.90 23.08
CA LEU A 268 -65.58 -17.31 22.67
C LEU A 268 -64.34 -18.01 23.22
#